data_AF-A0A0B8NY87-F1
#
_entry.id   AF-A0A0B8NY87-F1
#
_cell.length_a   1.000
_cell.length_b   1.000
_cell.length_c   1.000
_cell.angle_alpha   90.00
_cell.angle_beta   90.00
_cell.angle_gamma   90.00
#
_symmetry.space_group_name_H-M   'P 1'
#
loop_
_entity.id
_entity.type
_entity.pdbx_description
1 polymer ?
#
loop_
_entity_poly.entity_id
_entity_poly.type
_entity_poly.pdbx_seq_one_letter_code
_entity_poly.pdbx_strand_id
1 'polypeptide(L)'
;MDDRKLTEEGVKSSYARAGAQIEIPGCSLCMGNQARVAAGCTAVSTSTRNFPNRLGQGANVFLASAELASVVSIMGRFPTVEEYFEFTKETLSDDLYQYLQFDAMPEYALGIDVKNVG
;
A
#
# COMPACT_ATOMS: atom_id res chain seq x y z
N MET A 1 -4.90 -3.07 -12.00
CA MET A 1 -4.77 -1.79 -12.73
C MET A 1 -3.75 -0.91 -12.01
N ASP A 2 -3.84 -0.82 -10.68
CA ASP A 2 -2.86 -0.13 -9.82
C ASP A 2 -1.44 -0.64 -10.01
N ASP A 3 -1.24 -1.97 -10.02
CA ASP A 3 0.08 -2.57 -10.25
C ASP A 3 0.74 -2.10 -11.55
N ARG A 4 -0.05 -1.99 -12.63
CA ARG A 4 0.42 -1.47 -13.92
C ARG A 4 0.78 0.00 -13.82
N LYS A 5 -0.14 0.83 -13.30
CA LYS A 5 0.07 2.28 -13.14
C LYS A 5 1.33 2.59 -12.34
N LEU A 6 1.51 1.91 -11.19
CA LEU A 6 2.68 2.04 -10.32
C LEU A 6 3.97 1.49 -10.95
N THR A 7 3.86 0.55 -11.89
CA THR A 7 5.00 0.11 -12.71
C THR A 7 5.41 1.20 -13.70
N GLU A 8 4.44 1.76 -14.42
CA GLU A 8 4.66 2.79 -15.45
C GLU A 8 5.20 4.10 -14.86
N GLU A 9 4.74 4.49 -13.67
CA GLU A 9 5.24 5.65 -12.93
C GLU A 9 6.60 5.40 -12.25
N GLY A 10 7.13 4.17 -12.33
CA GLY A 10 8.43 3.81 -11.75
C GLY A 10 8.44 3.62 -10.23
N VAL A 11 7.29 3.72 -9.56
CA VAL A 11 7.14 3.59 -8.10
C VAL A 11 7.62 2.22 -7.61
N LYS A 12 7.25 1.14 -8.31
CA LYS A 12 7.70 -0.22 -7.94
C LYS A 12 9.22 -0.38 -7.97
N SER A 13 9.90 0.31 -8.90
CA SER A 13 11.37 0.29 -8.95
C SER A 13 11.97 0.97 -7.73
N SER A 14 11.36 2.04 -7.24
CA SER A 14 11.77 2.71 -6.00
C SER A 14 11.60 1.81 -4.78
N TYR A 15 10.47 1.10 -4.66
CA TYR A 15 10.25 0.12 -3.60
C TYR A 15 11.25 -1.04 -3.64
N ALA A 16 11.50 -1.60 -4.83
CA ALA A 16 12.48 -2.67 -5.00
C ALA A 16 13.91 -2.21 -4.59
N ARG A 17 14.32 -0.99 -4.96
CA ARG A 17 15.62 -0.42 -4.53
C ARG A 17 15.70 -0.22 -3.01
N ALA A 18 14.58 0.07 -2.37
CA ALA A 18 14.48 0.16 -0.90
C ALA A 18 14.46 -1.21 -0.20
N GLY A 19 14.45 -2.33 -0.95
CA GLY A 19 14.42 -3.68 -0.41
C GLY A 19 13.03 -4.19 -0.04
N ALA A 20 11.97 -3.50 -0.49
CA ALA A 20 10.60 -3.95 -0.23
C ALA A 20 10.24 -5.18 -1.10
N GLN A 21 9.50 -6.10 -0.50
CA GLN A 21 8.89 -7.22 -1.22
C GLN A 21 7.55 -6.77 -1.82
N ILE A 22 7.38 -6.96 -3.13
CA ILE A 22 6.16 -6.59 -3.84
C ILE A 22 5.40 -7.86 -4.23
N GLU A 23 4.22 -8.01 -3.65
CA GLU A 23 3.34 -9.16 -3.88
C GLU A 23 2.45 -8.94 -5.12
N ILE A 24 1.94 -10.05 -5.67
CA ILE A 24 0.92 -9.97 -6.72
C ILE A 24 -0.39 -9.38 -6.15
N PRO A 25 -1.21 -8.69 -6.96
CA PRO A 25 -2.48 -8.12 -6.50
C PRO A 25 -3.39 -9.17 -5.86
N GLY A 26 -3.74 -8.97 -4.58
CA GLY A 26 -4.55 -9.90 -3.81
C GLY A 26 -4.53 -9.60 -2.32
N CYS A 27 -5.10 -10.49 -1.49
CA CYS A 27 -5.18 -10.27 -0.04
C CYS A 27 -3.84 -10.37 0.69
N SER A 28 -2.86 -11.10 0.13
CA SER A 28 -1.52 -11.27 0.71
C SER A 28 -1.58 -11.59 2.22
N LEU A 29 -0.80 -10.88 3.04
CA LEU A 29 -0.69 -11.06 4.50
C LEU A 29 -1.99 -10.76 5.27
N CYS A 30 -2.94 -10.02 4.70
CA CYS A 30 -4.16 -9.57 5.39
C CYS A 30 -5.00 -10.75 5.93
N MET A 31 -5.04 -11.85 5.17
CA MET A 31 -5.79 -13.03 5.58
C MET A 31 -4.96 -14.02 6.42
N GLY A 32 -3.64 -14.06 6.23
CA GLY A 32 -2.73 -14.97 6.93
C GLY A 32 -2.91 -16.45 6.57
N ASN A 33 -3.56 -16.75 5.44
CA ASN A 33 -3.82 -18.12 4.96
C ASN A 33 -2.77 -18.63 3.95
N GLN A 34 -1.89 -17.76 3.46
CA GLN A 34 -0.81 -18.06 2.53
C GLN A 34 0.51 -17.61 3.17
N ALA A 35 1.00 -16.43 2.79
CA ALA A 35 2.13 -15.79 3.44
C ALA A 35 1.78 -15.37 4.88
N ARG A 36 2.78 -15.47 5.76
CA ARG A 36 2.70 -15.04 7.16
C ARG A 36 3.97 -14.31 7.54
N VAL A 37 3.85 -13.38 8.48
CA VAL A 37 5.01 -12.73 9.09
C VAL A 37 5.76 -13.71 10.01
N ALA A 38 7.01 -13.38 10.35
CA ALA A 38 7.81 -14.17 11.27
C ALA A 38 7.12 -14.36 12.63
N ALA A 39 7.31 -15.52 13.25
CA ALA A 39 6.70 -15.81 14.53
C ALA A 39 7.22 -14.86 15.62
N GLY A 40 6.33 -14.38 16.49
CA GLY A 40 6.67 -13.49 17.60
C GLY A 40 7.07 -12.06 17.21
N CYS A 41 7.02 -11.71 15.92
CA CYS A 41 7.44 -10.38 15.48
C CYS A 41 6.44 -9.29 15.87
N THR A 42 6.91 -8.05 15.89
CA THR A 42 6.03 -6.87 15.91
C THR A 42 5.87 -6.37 14.48
N ALA A 43 4.64 -6.16 14.04
CA ALA A 43 4.32 -5.69 12.70
C ALA A 43 3.37 -4.49 12.75
N VAL A 44 3.56 -3.58 11.80
CA VAL A 44 2.61 -2.49 11.51
C VAL A 44 1.96 -2.80 10.16
N SER A 45 0.63 -2.72 10.10
CA SER A 45 -0.14 -3.19 8.94
C SER A 45 -1.27 -2.22 8.61
N THR A 46 -1.48 -1.99 7.32
CA THR A 46 -2.63 -1.26 6.76
C THR A 46 -3.84 -2.17 6.51
N SER A 47 -3.78 -3.42 6.97
CA SER A 47 -4.91 -4.36 6.90
C SER A 47 -6.07 -3.95 7.81
N THR A 48 -7.17 -4.71 7.76
CA THR A 48 -8.38 -4.39 8.52
C THR A 48 -8.45 -5.01 9.91
N ARG A 49 -7.59 -5.97 10.26
CA ARG A 49 -7.72 -6.80 11.47
C ARG A 49 -6.37 -7.21 12.05
N ASN A 50 -6.25 -7.17 13.38
CA ASN A 50 -5.04 -7.55 14.13
C ASN A 50 -5.29 -8.62 15.21
N PHE A 51 -6.26 -9.52 15.01
CA PHE A 51 -6.53 -10.59 15.98
C PHE A 51 -5.30 -11.49 16.21
N PRO A 52 -5.15 -12.08 17.41
CA PRO A 52 -4.04 -12.98 17.70
C PRO A 52 -3.87 -14.08 16.64
N ASN A 53 -2.62 -14.33 16.24
CA ASN A 53 -2.24 -15.31 15.21
C ASN A 53 -2.73 -15.02 13.79
N ARG A 54 -3.37 -13.87 13.52
CA ARG A 54 -3.89 -13.53 12.19
C ARG A 54 -2.79 -13.39 11.15
N LEU A 55 -1.88 -12.42 11.30
CA LEU A 55 -0.78 -12.20 10.35
C LEU A 55 0.36 -13.20 10.51
N GLY A 56 0.57 -13.70 11.73
CA GLY A 56 1.67 -14.59 12.07
C GLY A 56 1.54 -15.13 13.49
N GLN A 57 2.15 -16.27 13.77
CA GLN A 57 2.06 -16.93 15.08
C GLN A 57 2.67 -16.06 16.17
N GLY A 58 1.88 -15.71 17.20
CA GLY A 58 2.34 -14.87 18.32
C GLY A 58 2.78 -13.46 17.91
N ALA A 59 2.43 -13.00 16.71
CA ALA A 59 2.81 -11.68 16.24
C ALA A 59 1.98 -10.59 16.93
N ASN A 60 2.63 -9.48 17.30
CA ASN A 60 1.98 -8.28 17.80
C ASN A 60 1.75 -7.32 16.63
N VAL A 61 0.48 -7.08 16.28
CA VAL A 61 0.12 -6.33 15.07
C VAL A 61 -0.59 -5.04 15.42
N PHE A 62 -0.04 -3.93 14.93
CA PHE A 62 -0.63 -2.61 15.03
C PHE A 62 -1.27 -2.22 13.70
N LEU A 63 -2.50 -1.69 13.75
CA LEU A 63 -3.17 -1.15 12.58
C LEU A 63 -2.84 0.34 12.46
N ALA A 64 -2.45 0.76 11.25
CA ALA A 64 -2.04 2.14 10.97
C ALA A 64 -2.39 2.54 9.53
N SER A 65 -2.32 3.84 9.23
CA SER A 65 -2.41 4.35 7.86
C SER A 65 -1.18 3.97 7.03
N ALA A 66 -1.25 4.12 5.71
CA ALA A 66 -0.12 3.84 4.82
C ALA A 66 1.06 4.78 5.06
N GLU A 67 0.77 6.05 5.37
CA GLU A 67 1.76 7.09 5.69
C GLU A 67 2.50 6.75 6.98
N LEU A 68 1.79 6.39 8.06
CA LEU A 68 2.45 6.01 9.30
C LEU A 68 3.23 4.70 9.15
N ALA A 69 2.69 3.71 8.44
CA ALA A 69 3.38 2.46 8.17
C ALA A 69 4.67 2.68 7.37
N SER A 70 4.68 3.61 6.40
CA SER A 70 5.89 3.94 5.63
C SER A 70 6.95 4.60 6.52
N VAL A 71 6.57 5.55 7.38
CA VAL A 71 7.50 6.16 8.35
C VAL A 71 8.09 5.11 9.30
N VAL A 72 7.26 4.21 9.85
CA VAL A 72 7.75 3.13 10.72
C VAL A 72 8.69 2.18 9.96
N SER A 73 8.43 1.89 8.69
CA SER A 73 9.29 1.02 7.88
C SER A 73 10.70 1.61 7.68
N ILE A 74 10.82 2.94 7.64
CA ILE A 74 12.09 3.65 7.53
C ILE A 74 12.79 3.71 8.89
N MET A 75 12.05 4.03 9.95
CA MET A 75 12.62 4.26 11.29
C MET A 75 12.88 2.97 12.09
N GLY A 76 12.21 1.87 11.75
CA GLY A 76 12.25 0.61 12.52
C GLY A 76 11.55 0.68 13.88
N ARG A 77 10.85 1.77 14.19
CA ARG A 77 10.09 2.00 15.42
C ARG A 77 8.93 2.97 15.19
N PHE A 78 8.01 3.05 16.14
CA PHE A 78 7.01 4.12 16.13
C PHE A 78 7.68 5.50 16.29
N PRO A 79 7.33 6.48 15.45
CA PRO A 79 7.79 7.85 15.58
C PRO A 79 7.07 8.57 16.74
N THR A 80 7.65 9.65 17.25
CA THR A 80 6.86 10.67 17.97
C THR A 80 5.97 11.44 17.01
N VAL A 81 5.06 12.27 17.54
CA VAL A 81 4.19 13.10 16.71
C VAL A 81 5.00 14.09 15.87
N GLU A 82 6.02 14.68 16.47
CA GLU A 82 6.92 15.63 15.83
C GLU A 82 7.74 14.97 14.72
N GLU A 83 8.30 13.79 14.98
CA GLU A 83 9.04 13.00 13.99
C GLU A 83 8.14 12.62 12.80
N TYR A 84 6.88 12.22 13.07
CA TYR A 84 5.92 11.90 12.02
C TYR A 84 5.63 13.11 11.12
N PHE A 85 5.33 14.27 11.71
CA PHE A 85 5.05 15.46 10.92
C PHE A 85 6.28 15.93 10.13
N GLU A 86 7.48 15.83 10.69
CA GLU A 86 8.70 16.18 9.96
C GLU A 86 8.91 15.29 8.72
N PHE A 87 8.68 13.98 8.83
CA PHE A 87 8.78 13.05 7.69
C PHE A 87 7.71 13.29 6.60
N THR A 88 6.53 13.73 6.99
CA THR A 88 5.37 13.84 6.09
C THR A 88 5.20 15.24 5.49
N LYS A 89 5.83 16.26 6.08
CA LYS A 89 5.63 17.69 5.76
C LYS A 89 5.79 18.05 4.29
N GLU A 90 6.81 17.51 3.62
CA GLU A 90 7.10 17.78 2.20
C GLU A 90 6.62 16.66 1.27
N THR A 91 6.21 15.52 1.84
CA THR A 91 5.87 14.30 1.09
C THR A 91 4.39 14.29 0.68
N LEU A 92 3.52 14.96 1.45
CA LEU A 92 2.09 15.07 1.17
C LEU A 92 1.80 16.25 0.23
N SER A 93 1.96 16.03 -1.06
CA SER A 93 1.58 17.00 -2.10
C SER A 93 0.14 16.79 -2.58
N ASP A 94 -0.46 17.83 -3.19
CA ASP A 94 -1.80 17.75 -3.79
C ASP A 94 -1.88 16.67 -4.90
N ASP A 95 -0.75 16.38 -5.56
CA ASP A 95 -0.64 15.39 -6.63
C ASP A 95 -0.51 13.94 -6.13
N LEU A 96 -0.33 13.73 -4.82
CA LEU A 96 -0.13 12.39 -4.26
C LEU A 96 -1.41 11.53 -4.32
N TYR A 97 -2.57 12.13 -4.06
CA TYR A 97 -3.84 11.42 -3.90
C TYR A 97 -4.69 11.43 -5.17
N GLN A 98 -4.10 11.02 -6.30
CA GLN A 98 -4.79 10.86 -7.58
C GLN A 98 -5.36 9.44 -7.72
N TYR A 99 -6.67 9.34 -7.95
CA TYR A 99 -7.35 8.06 -8.19
C TYR A 99 -7.32 7.68 -9.67
N LEU A 100 -7.42 6.38 -9.96
CA LEU A 100 -7.58 5.89 -11.32
C LEU A 100 -8.95 6.28 -11.89
N GLN A 101 -8.94 7.16 -12.89
CA GLN A 101 -10.13 7.58 -13.64
C GLN A 101 -10.19 6.85 -14.97
N PHE A 102 -10.72 5.62 -14.97
CA PHE A 102 -10.71 4.74 -16.15
C PHE A 102 -11.44 5.32 -17.37
N ASP A 103 -12.44 6.16 -17.16
CA ASP A 103 -13.17 6.90 -18.19
C ASP A 103 -12.31 7.95 -18.90
N ALA A 104 -11.31 8.49 -18.21
CA ALA A 104 -10.34 9.44 -18.75
C ALA A 104 -9.08 8.78 -19.33
N MET A 105 -8.96 7.45 -19.26
CA MET A 105 -7.80 6.68 -19.72
C MET A 105 -8.06 6.07 -21.10
N PRO A 106 -7.40 6.55 -22.17
CA PRO A 106 -7.69 6.12 -23.55
C PRO A 106 -7.60 4.62 -23.78
N GLU A 107 -6.71 3.92 -23.07
CA GLU A 107 -6.54 2.47 -23.17
C GLU A 107 -7.69 1.65 -22.56
N TYR A 108 -8.51 2.29 -21.71
CA TYR A 108 -9.71 1.70 -21.10
C TYR A 108 -10.99 2.24 -21.69
N ALA A 109 -10.91 3.15 -22.67
CA ALA A 109 -12.06 3.61 -23.43
C ALA A 109 -12.72 2.39 -24.09
N LEU A 110 -13.88 1.99 -23.56
CA LEU A 110 -14.73 1.04 -24.24
C LEU A 110 -15.03 1.65 -25.60
N GLY A 111 -14.77 0.92 -26.69
CA GLY A 111 -15.07 1.35 -28.07
C GLY A 111 -16.57 1.49 -28.36
N ILE A 112 -17.36 1.90 -27.36
CA ILE A 112 -18.77 2.20 -27.44
C ILE A 112 -18.89 3.54 -28.15
N ASP A 113 -19.21 3.47 -29.43
CA ASP A 113 -19.77 4.61 -30.14
C ASP A 113 -21.15 4.91 -29.55
N VAL A 114 -21.20 5.87 -28.63
CA VAL A 114 -22.41 6.30 -27.91
C VAL A 114 -23.51 6.81 -28.86
N LYS A 115 -23.21 6.96 -30.17
CA LYS A 115 -24.19 7.32 -31.21
C LYS A 115 -25.08 6.17 -31.68
N ASN A 116 -24.82 4.92 -31.27
CA ASN A 116 -25.59 3.74 -31.69
C ASN A 116 -26.34 3.03 -30.57
N VAL A 117 -26.47 3.66 -29.40
CA VAL A 117 -27.38 3.16 -28.35
C VAL A 117 -28.73 3.85 -28.56
N GLY A 118 -29.49 3.33 -29.52
CA GLY A 118 -30.89 3.70 -29.76
C GLY A 118 -31.83 3.11 -28.72
#